data_AF-A0A348AIS0-F1
#
_entry.id   AF-A0A348AIS0-F1
#
_cell.length_a   1.000
_cell.length_b   1.000
_cell.length_c   1.000
_cell.angle_alpha   90.00
_cell.angle_beta   90.00
_cell.angle_gamma   90.00
#
_symmetry.space_group_name_H-M   'P 1'
#
loop_
_entity.id
_entity.type
_entity.pdbx_description
1 polymer ?
#
loop_
_entity_poly.entity_id
_entity_poly.type
_entity_poly.pdbx_seq_one_letter_code
_entity_poly.pdbx_strand_id
1 'polypeptide(L)'
;MNKRYTDLLAYYIKKSGMSLRQIACRCQEKGHKIAPSYISKLQNGHLPPPSEDVSRVLAEVLDGNPEILIYLGYFAKAPSIIRQKLHPEFAEISFDVYLFARRIAKLPPKYREKIVNELEWLEALEASELST
;
A
#
# COMPACT_ATOMS: atom_id res chain seq x y z
N MET A 1 1.68 4.33 -10.71
CA MET A 1 2.50 4.79 -9.57
C MET A 1 3.34 3.60 -9.09
N ASN A 2 4.68 3.65 -9.22
CA ASN A 2 5.55 2.58 -8.73
C ASN A 2 5.60 2.70 -7.19
N LYS A 3 4.96 1.77 -6.45
CA LYS A 3 4.72 1.91 -5.00
C LYS A 3 5.91 1.36 -4.20
N ARG A 4 7.04 2.06 -4.14
CA ARG A 4 8.14 1.72 -3.21
C ARG A 4 7.97 2.45 -1.88
N TYR A 5 8.52 1.90 -0.81
CA TYR A 5 8.52 2.53 0.52
C TYR A 5 9.00 3.99 0.48
N THR A 6 10.11 4.23 -0.24
CA THR A 6 10.73 5.54 -0.39
C THR A 6 9.79 6.55 -1.04
N ASP A 7 9.08 6.11 -2.09
CA ASP A 7 8.17 6.96 -2.85
C ASP A 7 6.93 7.33 -2.02
N LEU A 8 6.41 6.37 -1.24
CA LEU A 8 5.28 6.61 -0.34
C LEU A 8 5.66 7.52 0.84
N LEU A 9 6.81 7.29 1.46
CA LEU A 9 7.29 8.15 2.54
C LEU A 9 7.54 9.59 2.04
N ALA A 10 8.20 9.74 0.89
CA ALA A 10 8.44 11.05 0.28
C ALA A 10 7.11 11.76 -0.05
N TYR A 11 6.11 11.01 -0.52
CA TYR A 11 4.76 11.53 -0.73
C TYR A 11 4.10 12.01 0.57
N TYR A 12 4.12 11.21 1.64
CA TYR A 12 3.57 11.61 2.94
C TYR A 12 4.24 12.86 3.49
N ILE A 13 5.57 12.94 3.41
CA ILE A 13 6.33 14.13 3.82
C ILE A 13 5.89 15.34 3.00
N LYS A 14 5.84 15.23 1.67
CA LYS A 14 5.42 16.32 0.78
C LYS A 14 3.98 16.76 1.07
N LYS A 15 3.05 15.82 1.25
CA LYS A 15 1.63 16.08 1.55
C LYS A 15 1.47 16.83 2.88
N SER A 16 2.26 16.47 3.89
CA SER A 16 2.17 17.06 5.22
C SER A 16 2.57 18.54 5.29
N GLY A 17 3.38 19.03 4.33
CA GLY A 17 3.97 20.37 4.37
C GLY A 17 4.99 20.60 5.49
N MET A 18 5.32 19.58 6.27
CA MET A 18 6.25 19.70 7.40
C MET A 18 7.71 19.60 6.97
N SER A 19 8.57 20.37 7.63
CA SER A 19 10.01 20.18 7.57
C SER A 19 10.45 18.92 8.31
N LEU A 20 11.61 18.36 7.95
CA LEU A 20 12.17 17.17 8.61
C LEU A 20 12.43 17.38 10.12
N ARG A 21 12.69 18.61 10.55
CA ARG A 21 12.82 18.95 11.98
C ARG A 21 11.49 18.89 12.71
N GLN A 22 10.41 19.38 12.11
CA GLN A 22 9.06 19.30 12.68
C GLN A 22 8.59 17.84 12.79
N ILE A 23 8.85 17.04 11.75
CA ILE A 23 8.55 15.60 11.77
C ILE A 23 9.30 14.91 12.92
N ALA A 24 10.60 15.16 13.06
CA ALA A 24 11.40 14.60 14.14
C ALA A 24 10.86 15.00 15.54
N CYS A 25 10.44 16.25 15.72
CA CYS A 25 9.83 16.73 16.97
C CYS A 25 8.53 15.97 17.29
N ARG A 26 7.63 15.82 16.30
CA ARG A 26 6.38 15.07 16.47
C ARG A 26 6.59 13.58 16.73
N CYS A 27 7.61 12.97 16.11
CA CYS A 27 7.99 11.59 16.45
C CYS A 27 8.46 11.49 17.91
N GLN A 28 9.20 12.48 18.39
CA GLN A 28 9.68 12.51 19.78
C GLN A 28 8.53 12.71 20.78
N GLU A 29 7.53 13.53 20.46
CA GLU A 29 6.30 13.68 21.26
C GLU A 29 5.55 12.35 21.42
N LYS A 30 5.69 11.44 20.46
CA LYS A 30 5.17 10.06 20.50
C LYS A 30 6.14 9.06 21.16
N GLY A 31 7.24 9.51 21.74
CA GLY A 31 8.23 8.65 22.41
C GLY A 31 9.32 8.07 21.48
N HIS A 32 9.37 8.47 20.21
CA HIS A 32 10.34 7.95 19.24
C HIS A 32 11.35 9.02 18.82
N LYS A 33 12.59 8.90 19.30
CA LYS A 33 13.69 9.81 18.94
C LYS A 33 14.23 9.49 17.54
N ILE A 34 13.73 10.19 16.52
CA ILE A 34 14.15 10.03 15.12
C ILE A 34 14.87 11.29 14.66
N ALA A 35 16.10 11.15 14.13
CA ALA A 35 16.88 12.29 13.65
C ALA A 35 16.39 12.79 12.27
N PRO A 36 16.37 14.12 11.99
CA PRO A 36 16.01 14.66 10.67
C PRO A 36 16.85 14.09 9.52
N SER A 37 18.16 13.86 9.76
CA SER A 37 19.07 13.27 8.78
C SER A 37 18.72 11.82 8.45
N TYR A 38 18.18 11.07 9.40
CA TYR A 38 17.70 9.70 9.20
C TYR A 38 16.46 9.68 8.30
N ILE A 39 15.49 10.57 8.56
CA ILE A 39 14.29 10.74 7.72
C ILE A 39 14.69 11.12 6.29
N SER A 40 15.65 12.04 6.13
CA SER A 40 16.18 12.44 4.81
C SER A 40 16.75 11.25 4.04
N LYS A 41 17.58 10.42 4.70
CA LYS A 41 18.17 9.23 4.07
C LYS A 41 17.11 8.18 3.70
N LEU A 42 16.07 8.01 4.52
CA LEU A 42 14.95 7.11 4.23
C LEU A 42 14.14 7.57 3.00
N GLN A 43 13.70 8.83 2.95
CA GLN A 43 12.88 9.32 1.82
C GLN A 43 13.63 9.30 0.48
N ASN A 44 14.95 9.48 0.53
CA ASN A 44 15.82 9.45 -0.65
C ASN A 44 16.31 8.05 -1.02
N GLY A 45 15.93 7.01 -0.26
CA GLY A 45 16.30 5.62 -0.53
C GLY A 45 17.77 5.28 -0.27
N HIS A 46 18.51 6.11 0.47
CA HIS A 46 19.87 5.83 0.90
C HIS A 46 19.93 4.80 2.03
N LEU A 47 18.80 4.53 2.69
CA LEU A 47 18.66 3.53 3.72
C LEU A 47 17.53 2.56 3.36
N PRO A 48 17.64 1.28 3.74
CA PRO A 48 16.52 0.35 3.62
C PRO A 48 15.36 0.78 4.53
N PRO A 49 14.14 0.30 4.27
CA PRO A 49 13.02 0.58 5.15
C PRO A 49 13.30 0.17 6.60
N PRO A 50 12.88 0.99 7.59
CA PRO A 50 13.21 0.80 8.99
C PRO A 50 12.38 -0.33 9.63
N SER A 51 12.36 -0.40 10.96
CA SER A 51 11.47 -1.30 11.69
C SER A 51 9.99 -0.90 11.53
N GLU A 52 9.10 -1.83 11.84
CA GLU A 52 7.65 -1.58 11.85
C GLU A 52 7.29 -0.37 12.70
N ASP A 53 7.78 -0.30 13.95
CA ASP A 53 7.48 0.79 14.88
C ASP A 53 7.86 2.17 14.31
N VAL A 54 9.04 2.26 13.67
CA VAL A 54 9.49 3.51 13.06
C VAL A 54 8.63 3.88 11.85
N SER A 55 8.27 2.90 11.01
CA SER A 55 7.36 3.13 9.88
C SER A 55 5.97 3.56 10.35
N ARG A 56 5.45 2.94 11.42
CA ARG A 56 4.16 3.25 12.03
C ARG A 56 4.12 4.70 12.50
N VAL A 57 5.08 5.09 13.33
CA VAL A 57 5.17 6.43 13.90
C VAL A 57 5.33 7.49 12.81
N LEU A 58 6.16 7.23 11.78
CA LEU A 58 6.32 8.15 10.65
C LEU A 58 5.00 8.33 9.90
N ALA A 59 4.29 7.24 9.59
CA ALA A 59 3.01 7.32 8.89
C ALA A 59 1.97 8.10 9.70
N GLU A 60 1.84 7.82 10.99
CA GLU A 60 0.88 8.52 11.85
C GLU A 60 1.20 10.01 12.02
N VAL A 61 2.47 10.38 12.18
CA VAL A 61 2.90 11.79 12.29
C VAL A 61 2.60 12.56 10.99
N LEU A 62 2.67 11.88 9.85
CA LEU A 62 2.47 12.44 8.52
C LEU A 62 1.03 12.33 8.00
N ASP A 63 0.08 11.87 8.83
CA ASP A 63 -1.32 11.63 8.42
C ASP A 63 -1.42 10.71 7.17
N GLY A 64 -0.60 9.65 7.20
CA GLY A 64 -0.55 8.57 6.22
C GLY A 64 -1.10 7.26 6.78
N ASN A 65 -1.20 6.23 5.93
CA ASN A 65 -1.65 4.89 6.34
C ASN A 65 -0.44 4.07 6.83
N PRO A 66 -0.39 3.70 8.13
CA PRO A 66 0.72 2.92 8.69
C PRO A 66 0.86 1.54 8.05
N GLU A 67 -0.25 0.84 7.84
CA GLU A 67 -0.26 -0.54 7.34
C GLU A 67 0.35 -0.64 5.95
N ILE A 68 0.05 0.32 5.07
CA ILE A 68 0.64 0.36 3.72
C ILE A 68 2.15 0.61 3.79
N LEU A 69 2.59 1.56 4.63
CA LEU A 69 4.01 1.90 4.72
C LEU A 69 4.82 0.74 5.33
N ILE A 70 4.28 0.07 6.34
CA ILE A 70 4.84 -1.13 6.97
C ILE A 70 4.91 -2.28 5.97
N TYR A 71 3.82 -2.54 5.24
CA TYR A 71 3.76 -3.57 4.20
C TYR A 71 4.86 -3.35 3.15
N LEU A 72 5.01 -2.12 2.64
CA LEU A 72 6.07 -1.80 1.68
C LEU A 72 7.47 -1.97 2.28
N GLY A 73 7.61 -1.72 3.58
CA GLY A 73 8.85 -1.97 4.32
C GLY A 73 9.21 -3.45 4.34
N TYR A 74 8.26 -4.32 4.67
CA TYR A 74 8.44 -5.77 4.61
C TYR A 74 8.68 -6.27 3.18
N PHE A 75 7.89 -5.80 2.22
CA PHE A 75 8.01 -6.18 0.82
C PHE A 75 9.40 -5.88 0.26
N ALA A 76 9.96 -4.70 0.55
CA ALA A 76 11.30 -4.33 0.10
C ALA A 76 12.40 -5.22 0.71
N LYS A 77 12.28 -5.57 2.00
CA LYS A 77 13.24 -6.41 2.74
C LYS A 77 13.09 -7.90 2.45
N ALA A 78 11.94 -8.34 1.94
CA ALA A 78 11.64 -9.74 1.72
C ALA A 78 12.58 -10.37 0.67
N PRO A 79 13.03 -11.63 0.87
CA PRO A 79 13.73 -12.39 -0.16
C PRO A 79 12.91 -12.50 -1.45
N SER A 80 13.57 -12.64 -2.60
CA SER A 80 12.92 -12.71 -3.92
C SER A 80 11.81 -13.76 -3.99
N ILE A 81 12.03 -14.94 -3.41
CA ILE A 81 11.03 -16.02 -3.36
C ILE A 81 9.78 -15.66 -2.56
N ILE A 82 9.93 -14.83 -1.53
CA ILE A 82 8.81 -14.33 -0.72
C ILE A 82 8.12 -13.19 -1.45
N ARG A 83 8.88 -12.27 -2.08
CA ARG A 83 8.32 -11.19 -2.89
C ARG A 83 7.46 -11.66 -4.05
N GLN A 84 7.79 -12.81 -4.67
CA GLN A 84 6.96 -13.41 -5.72
C GLN A 84 5.59 -13.89 -5.19
N LYS A 85 5.49 -14.12 -3.87
CA LYS A 85 4.25 -14.54 -3.19
C LYS A 85 3.53 -13.37 -2.53
N LEU A 86 4.23 -12.31 -2.15
CA LEU A 86 3.67 -11.08 -1.63
C LEU A 86 3.12 -10.22 -2.78
N HIS A 87 1.83 -9.95 -2.79
CA HIS A 87 1.23 -9.05 -3.78
C HIS A 87 1.05 -7.65 -3.18
N PRO A 88 1.54 -6.55 -3.80
CA PRO A 88 1.36 -5.20 -3.27
C PRO A 88 -0.07 -4.64 -3.34
N GLU A 89 -1.08 -5.50 -3.42
CA GLU A 89 -2.49 -5.14 -3.49
C GLU A 89 -3.14 -5.25 -2.10
N PHE A 90 -2.73 -4.37 -1.18
CA PHE A 90 -3.55 -3.98 -0.04
C PHE A 90 -4.29 -2.68 -0.36
N ALA A 91 -5.16 -2.72 -1.37
CA ALA A 91 -6.16 -1.68 -1.59
C ALA A 91 -7.43 -2.33 -2.18
N GLU A 92 -8.46 -2.43 -1.34
CA GLU A 92 -9.88 -2.64 -1.68
C GLU A 92 -10.35 -4.02 -2.16
N ILE A 93 -9.47 -4.94 -2.56
CA ILE A 93 -9.88 -6.21 -3.16
C ILE A 93 -9.32 -7.39 -2.34
N SER A 94 -10.17 -8.38 -2.00
CA SER A 94 -9.73 -9.56 -1.25
C SER A 94 -8.73 -10.40 -2.04
N PHE A 95 -7.89 -11.17 -1.35
CA PHE A 95 -6.87 -12.03 -2.00
C PHE A 95 -7.50 -13.02 -2.99
N ASP A 96 -8.70 -13.51 -2.70
CA ASP A 96 -9.45 -14.41 -3.58
C ASP A 96 -9.90 -13.71 -4.86
N VAL A 97 -10.36 -12.46 -4.76
CA VAL A 97 -10.74 -11.67 -5.94
C VAL A 97 -9.49 -11.31 -6.77
N TYR A 98 -8.35 -11.03 -6.15
CA TYR A 98 -7.08 -10.87 -6.85
C TYR A 98 -6.68 -12.14 -7.61
N LEU A 99 -6.72 -13.31 -6.96
CA LEU A 99 -6.38 -14.58 -7.60
C LEU A 99 -7.34 -14.91 -8.75
N PHE A 100 -8.62 -14.59 -8.58
CA PHE A 100 -9.63 -14.74 -9.61
C PHE A 100 -9.34 -13.84 -10.82
N ALA A 101 -9.11 -12.54 -10.59
CA ALA A 101 -8.74 -11.59 -11.65
C ALA A 101 -7.48 -12.02 -12.40
N ARG A 102 -6.46 -12.50 -11.69
CA ARG A 102 -5.21 -13.02 -12.30
C ARG A 102 -5.44 -14.26 -13.15
N ARG A 103 -6.39 -15.14 -12.78
CA ARG A 103 -6.78 -16.31 -13.59
C ARG A 103 -7.52 -15.87 -14.85
N ILE A 104 -8.47 -14.94 -14.74
CA ILE A 104 -9.21 -14.38 -15.87
C ILE A 104 -8.27 -13.69 -16.87
N ALA A 105 -7.29 -12.95 -16.38
CA ALA A 105 -6.35 -12.21 -17.23
C ALA A 105 -5.59 -13.10 -18.24
N LYS A 106 -5.43 -14.39 -17.93
CA LYS A 106 -4.76 -15.39 -18.79
C LYS A 106 -5.67 -15.97 -19.87
N LEU A 107 -6.98 -15.72 -19.82
CA LEU A 107 -7.92 -16.25 -20.79
C LEU A 107 -7.91 -15.42 -22.09
N PRO A 108 -8.24 -16.03 -23.24
CA PRO A 108 -8.48 -15.29 -24.48
C PRO A 108 -9.54 -14.19 -24.30
N PRO A 109 -9.43 -13.05 -25.01
CA PRO A 109 -10.33 -11.90 -24.85
C PRO A 109 -11.82 -12.25 -24.85
N LYS A 110 -12.26 -13.10 -25.77
CA LYS A 110 -13.66 -13.56 -25.89
C LYS A 110 -14.24 -14.17 -24.61
N TYR A 111 -13.42 -14.80 -23.77
CA TYR A 111 -13.87 -15.40 -22.52
C TYR A 111 -13.88 -14.38 -21.38
N ARG A 112 -12.99 -13.38 -21.42
CA ARG A 112 -12.99 -12.30 -20.43
C ARG A 112 -14.25 -11.46 -20.58
N GLU A 113 -14.62 -11.12 -21.82
CA GLU A 113 -15.87 -10.41 -22.14
C GLU A 113 -17.09 -11.20 -21.68
N LYS A 114 -17.16 -12.50 -21.95
CA LYS A 114 -18.27 -13.34 -21.50
C LYS A 114 -18.42 -13.34 -19.97
N ILE A 115 -17.31 -13.38 -19.23
CA ILE A 115 -17.33 -13.35 -17.76
C ILE A 115 -17.83 -12.00 -17.25
N VAL A 116 -17.41 -10.88 -17.83
CA VAL A 116 -17.90 -9.55 -17.45
C VAL A 116 -19.40 -9.45 -17.66
N ASN A 117 -19.90 -9.86 -18.84
CA ASN A 117 -21.33 -9.82 -19.14
C ASN A 117 -22.18 -10.68 -18.19
N GLU A 118 -21.66 -11.84 -17.78
CA GLU A 118 -22.36 -12.71 -16.81
C GLU A 118 -22.44 -12.06 -15.42
N LEU A 119 -21.36 -11.41 -14.98
CA LEU A 119 -21.34 -10.69 -13.70
C LEU A 119 -22.33 -9.52 -13.69
N GLU A 120 -22.35 -8.72 -14.76
CA GLU A 120 -23.31 -7.61 -14.93
C GLU A 120 -24.76 -8.12 -14.91
N TRP A 121 -25.03 -9.28 -15.50
CA TRP A 121 -26.35 -9.91 -15.48
C TRP A 121 -26.78 -10.34 -14.08
N LEU A 122 -25.87 -10.95 -13.30
CA LEU A 122 -26.13 -11.37 -11.92
C LEU A 122 -26.42 -10.18 -11.01
N GLU A 123 -25.64 -9.10 -11.11
CA GLU A 123 -25.86 -7.87 -10.33
C GLU A 123 -27.23 -7.25 -10.62
N ALA A 124 -27.64 -7.24 -11.89
CA ALA A 124 -28.97 -6.77 -12.29
C ALA A 124 -30.10 -7.64 -11.73
N LEU A 125 -29.90 -8.96 -11.65
CA LEU A 125 -30.86 -9.90 -11.08
C LEU A 125 -31.02 -9.66 -9.56
N GLU A 126 -29.92 -9.58 -8.82
CA GLU A 126 -29.94 -9.31 -7.36
C GLU A 126 -30.60 -7.97 -7.02
N ALA A 127 -30.32 -6.91 -7.80
CA ALA A 127 -30.94 -5.60 -7.61
C ALA A 127 -32.46 -5.62 -7.83
N SER A 128 -32.94 -6.48 -8.74
CA SER A 128 -34.38 -6.66 -9.01
C SER A 128 -35.09 -7.43 -7.91
N GLU A 129 -34.43 -8.41 -7.29
CA GLU A 129 -34.97 -9.22 -6.18
C GLU A 129 -35.09 -8.42 -4.88
N LEU A 130 -34.16 -7.49 -4.62
CA LEU A 130 -34.17 -6.61 -3.44
C LEU A 130 -35.23 -5.49 -3.48
N SER A 131 -35.88 -5.29 -4.63
CA SER A 131 -36.92 -4.27 -4.83
C SER A 131 -38.35 -4.80 -4.65
N THR A 132 -38.50 -6.05 -4.18
CA THR A 132 -39.79 -6.75 -3.97
C THR A 132 -40.00 -7.08 -2.50
#